data_AF-A0A316REY5-F1
#
_entry.id   AF-A0A316REY5-F1
#
_cell.length_a   1.000
_cell.length_b   1.000
_cell.length_c   1.000
_cell.angle_alpha   90.00
_cell.angle_beta   90.00
_cell.angle_gamma   90.00
#
_symmetry.space_group_name_H-M   'P 1'
#
loop_
_entity.id
_entity.type
_entity.pdbx_description
1 polymer ?
#
loop_
_entity_poly.entity_id
_entity_poly.type
_entity_poly.pdbx_seq_one_letter_code
_entity_poly.pdbx_strand_id
1 'polypeptide(L)'
;MGVRENSLGSNNHYFKISGGGVLYQSSKEPKEGYEEHVNDKTGAVSYWKVFWNGIEGYLSDIEIREVDYNGAKTKYVAIKISDDEGNYIINVPLMTQKGGINNYVKSLVRYLPNIDLKRKVVINPAHARKGDQYAPGNFFISYARETPDGRDELIQQYYKNGQNGWPDRVESTDIMGNKKFDYTAQDAFAYQVLNKYIQSIKTDGVKPVQSASQNNAGEATTQTPPLSYQPQSQPQTPPPSYRQAPPQTAQAPSFGGQQQPPQYPPFGDDSDLPF
;
A
#
# COMPACT_ATOMS: atom_id res chain seq x y z
N MET A 1 -44.71 6.08 1.06
CA MET A 1 -43.78 4.94 1.21
C MET A 1 -42.77 5.02 0.08
N GLY A 2 -41.56 5.50 0.35
CA GLY A 2 -40.50 5.56 -0.64
C GLY A 2 -39.71 4.27 -0.59
N VAL A 3 -39.90 3.43 -1.61
CA VAL A 3 -39.06 2.25 -1.85
C VAL A 3 -37.66 2.77 -2.12
N ARG A 4 -36.77 2.60 -1.14
CA ARG A 4 -35.34 2.70 -1.38
C ARG A 4 -35.01 1.51 -2.25
N GLU A 5 -34.78 1.75 -3.53
CA GLU A 5 -34.20 0.73 -4.41
C GLU A 5 -32.87 0.30 -3.79
N ASN A 6 -32.90 -0.86 -3.13
CA ASN A 6 -31.72 -1.67 -2.94
C ASN A 6 -31.26 -2.05 -4.35
N SER A 7 -30.40 -1.21 -4.95
CA SER A 7 -29.49 -1.67 -5.99
C SER A 7 -28.84 -2.95 -5.46
N LEU A 8 -29.07 -4.06 -6.15
CA LEU A 8 -28.45 -5.38 -5.96
C LEU A 8 -27.15 -5.25 -5.16
N GLY A 9 -27.19 -5.69 -3.90
CA GLY A 9 -26.20 -5.34 -2.88
C GLY A 9 -24.79 -5.61 -3.37
N SER A 10 -24.02 -4.55 -3.63
CA SER A 10 -22.61 -4.64 -4.00
C SER A 10 -21.89 -5.52 -2.98
N ASN A 11 -21.33 -6.66 -3.41
CA ASN A 11 -20.61 -7.60 -2.54
C ASN A 11 -19.34 -6.94 -2.01
N ASN A 12 -19.48 -6.21 -0.90
CA ASN A 12 -18.44 -5.34 -0.35
C ASN A 12 -17.76 -6.03 0.82
N HIS A 13 -16.46 -6.26 0.67
CA HIS A 13 -15.57 -6.87 1.64
C HIS A 13 -14.72 -5.78 2.28
N TYR A 14 -14.87 -5.55 3.58
CA TYR A 14 -14.16 -4.47 4.27
C TYR A 14 -12.92 -5.00 5.00
N PHE A 15 -11.77 -4.40 4.72
CA PHE A 15 -10.48 -4.76 5.29
C PHE A 15 -9.94 -3.65 6.17
N LYS A 16 -9.20 -4.08 7.20
CA LYS A 16 -8.46 -3.24 8.13
C LYS A 16 -6.99 -3.65 8.10
N ILE A 17 -6.14 -2.74 8.55
CA ILE A 17 -4.71 -3.00 8.74
C ILE A 17 -4.41 -2.96 10.24
N SER A 18 -3.75 -3.99 10.77
CA SER A 18 -3.39 -4.06 12.19
C SER A 18 -2.19 -3.15 12.50
N GLY A 19 -1.89 -2.93 13.78
CA GLY A 19 -0.69 -2.19 14.18
C GLY A 19 0.61 -2.83 13.68
N GLY A 20 0.64 -4.15 13.52
CA GLY A 20 1.76 -4.90 12.93
C GLY A 20 1.76 -4.92 11.39
N GLY A 21 0.84 -4.20 10.75
CA GLY A 21 0.73 -4.14 9.30
C GLY A 21 0.07 -5.36 8.66
N VAL A 22 -0.70 -6.16 9.42
CA VAL A 22 -1.42 -7.31 8.86
C VAL A 22 -2.74 -6.86 8.25
N LEU A 23 -3.05 -7.29 7.03
CA LEU A 23 -4.35 -7.06 6.39
C LEU A 23 -5.36 -8.12 6.84
N TYR A 24 -6.53 -7.70 7.31
CA TYR A 24 -7.54 -8.63 7.82
C TYR A 24 -8.96 -8.13 7.64
N GLN A 25 -9.91 -9.07 7.60
CA GLN A 25 -11.32 -8.83 7.86
C GLN A 25 -11.61 -9.15 9.32
N SER A 26 -12.50 -8.38 9.96
CA SER A 26 -12.89 -8.58 11.36
C SER A 26 -14.36 -8.95 11.49
N SER A 27 -14.69 -9.87 12.40
CA SER A 27 -16.05 -10.15 12.86
C SER A 27 -16.17 -10.08 14.38
N LYS A 28 -17.38 -9.81 14.86
CA LYS A 28 -17.72 -9.91 16.29
C LYS A 28 -18.11 -11.33 16.71
N GLU A 29 -18.41 -12.19 15.73
CA GLU A 29 -18.85 -13.57 15.93
C GLU A 29 -17.88 -14.54 15.26
N PRO A 30 -17.75 -15.78 15.76
CA PRO A 30 -16.97 -16.82 15.11
C PRO A 30 -17.47 -17.10 13.69
N LYS A 31 -16.55 -17.29 12.75
CA LYS A 31 -16.85 -17.60 11.35
C LYS A 31 -15.80 -18.54 10.79
N GLU A 32 -16.18 -19.31 9.78
CA GLU A 32 -15.25 -20.22 9.10
C GLU A 32 -14.04 -19.44 8.52
N GLY A 33 -12.84 -19.91 8.84
CA GLY A 33 -11.59 -19.28 8.43
C GLY A 33 -11.22 -18.00 9.19
N TYR A 34 -11.93 -17.67 10.27
CA TYR A 34 -11.54 -16.58 11.18
C TYR A 34 -10.97 -17.16 12.47
N GLU A 35 -9.85 -16.60 12.92
CA GLU A 35 -9.20 -16.94 14.18
C GLU A 35 -9.56 -15.95 15.27
N GLU A 36 -9.68 -16.41 16.51
CA GLU A 36 -9.93 -15.54 17.66
C GLU A 36 -8.74 -14.61 17.92
N HIS A 37 -9.04 -13.34 18.14
CA HIS A 37 -8.09 -12.30 18.48
C HIS A 37 -8.59 -11.51 19.68
N VAL A 38 -7.82 -11.57 20.76
CA VAL A 38 -8.08 -10.82 22.00
C VAL A 38 -7.23 -9.57 21.99
N ASN A 39 -7.86 -8.41 22.18
CA ASN A 39 -7.15 -7.16 22.33
C ASN A 39 -6.50 -7.08 23.72
N ASP A 40 -5.18 -7.18 23.78
CA ASP A 40 -4.41 -7.21 25.04
C ASP A 40 -4.70 -6.04 26.00
N LYS A 41 -5.12 -4.88 25.47
CA LYS A 41 -5.38 -3.68 26.28
C LYS A 41 -6.79 -3.63 26.86
N THR A 42 -7.76 -4.20 26.16
CA THR A 42 -9.19 -4.03 26.49
C THR A 42 -9.88 -5.34 26.83
N GLY A 43 -9.23 -6.48 26.59
CA GLY A 43 -9.83 -7.81 26.69
C GLY A 43 -10.91 -8.08 25.63
N ALA A 44 -11.15 -7.14 24.71
CA ALA A 44 -12.19 -7.27 23.70
C ALA A 44 -11.84 -8.40 22.72
N VAL A 45 -12.76 -9.33 22.54
CA VAL A 45 -12.63 -10.45 21.60
C VAL A 45 -13.17 -10.04 20.24
N SER A 46 -12.41 -10.38 19.19
CA SER A 46 -12.81 -10.23 17.80
C SER A 46 -12.26 -11.40 16.99
N TYR A 47 -12.87 -11.75 15.87
CA TYR A 47 -12.43 -12.86 15.03
C TYR A 47 -11.86 -12.30 13.73
N TRP A 48 -10.66 -12.72 13.34
CA TRP A 48 -9.92 -12.14 12.22
C TRP A 48 -9.65 -13.19 11.15
N LYS A 49 -9.92 -12.86 9.89
CA LYS A 49 -9.41 -13.60 8.73
C LYS A 49 -8.29 -12.79 8.11
N VAL A 50 -7.07 -13.36 8.11
CA VAL A 50 -5.85 -12.68 7.68
C VAL A 50 -5.56 -12.95 6.21
N PHE A 51 -5.09 -11.91 5.51
CA PHE A 51 -4.77 -11.94 4.07
C PHE A 51 -3.29 -11.59 3.87
N TRP A 52 -2.43 -12.61 3.99
CA TRP A 52 -0.97 -12.46 3.94
C TRP A 52 -0.43 -12.03 2.57
N ASN A 53 -1.16 -12.31 1.49
CA ASN A 53 -0.73 -12.02 0.13
C ASN A 53 -1.34 -10.73 -0.43
N GLY A 54 -2.03 -9.95 0.41
CA GLY A 54 -2.74 -8.75 -0.03
C GLY A 54 -4.03 -9.05 -0.79
N ILE A 55 -4.51 -8.06 -1.54
CA ILE A 55 -5.74 -8.11 -2.33
C ILE A 55 -5.41 -7.87 -3.79
N GLU A 56 -5.86 -8.77 -4.66
CA GLU A 56 -5.75 -8.65 -6.11
C GLU A 56 -7.04 -8.05 -6.71
N GLY A 57 -6.91 -7.19 -7.72
CA GLY A 57 -8.02 -6.73 -8.54
C GLY A 57 -7.75 -5.36 -9.17
N TYR A 58 -8.76 -4.74 -9.76
CA TYR A 58 -8.63 -3.41 -10.37
C TYR A 58 -8.78 -2.33 -9.31
N LEU A 59 -7.86 -1.36 -9.27
CA LEU A 59 -8.04 -0.14 -8.48
C LEU A 59 -9.21 0.67 -9.06
N SER A 60 -10.37 0.56 -8.42
CA SER A 60 -11.64 1.02 -8.97
C SER A 60 -12.18 2.29 -8.34
N ASP A 61 -11.69 2.65 -7.17
CA ASP A 61 -12.05 3.90 -6.51
C ASP A 61 -11.06 4.22 -5.38
N ILE A 62 -10.92 5.51 -5.10
CA ILE A 62 -10.29 6.00 -3.88
C ILE A 62 -11.13 7.16 -3.38
N GLU A 63 -11.46 7.16 -2.10
CA GLU A 63 -12.20 8.25 -1.51
C GLU A 63 -11.82 8.51 -0.06
N ILE A 64 -12.11 9.73 0.41
CA ILE A 64 -12.00 10.09 1.82
C ILE A 64 -13.41 10.01 2.41
N ARG A 65 -13.61 9.08 3.36
CA ARG A 65 -14.87 8.92 4.10
C ARG A 65 -14.71 9.44 5.52
N GLU A 66 -15.71 10.12 6.04
CA GLU A 66 -15.80 10.45 7.46
C GLU A 66 -16.65 9.40 8.16
N VAL A 67 -16.14 8.83 9.24
CA VAL A 67 -16.83 7.87 10.08
C VAL A 67 -16.99 8.49 11.47
N ASP A 68 -18.23 8.56 11.94
CA ASP A 68 -18.55 8.96 13.30
C ASP A 68 -18.61 7.72 14.18
N TYR A 69 -17.81 7.71 15.25
CA TYR A 69 -17.88 6.69 16.29
C TYR A 69 -18.04 7.37 17.64
N ASN A 70 -19.24 7.27 18.21
CA ASN A 70 -19.60 7.86 19.51
C ASN A 70 -19.30 9.37 19.60
N GLY A 71 -19.55 10.13 18.53
CA GLY A 71 -19.30 11.56 18.45
C GLY A 71 -17.85 11.93 18.06
N ALA A 72 -16.95 10.96 17.97
CA ALA A 72 -15.60 11.16 17.46
C ALA A 72 -15.58 10.91 15.94
N LYS A 73 -15.35 11.98 15.18
CA LYS A 73 -15.23 11.92 13.72
C LYS A 73 -13.81 11.55 13.30
N THR A 74 -13.67 10.45 12.59
CA THR A 74 -12.40 10.01 12.01
C THR A 74 -12.53 9.92 10.49
N LYS A 75 -11.58 10.54 9.78
CA LYS A 75 -11.49 10.42 8.32
C LYS A 75 -10.65 9.21 7.94
N TYR A 76 -11.13 8.45 6.97
CA TYR A 76 -10.45 7.29 6.39
C TYR A 76 -10.25 7.51 4.90
N VAL A 77 -9.12 7.06 4.39
CA VAL A 77 -8.94 6.77 2.96
C VAL A 77 -9.47 5.36 2.73
N ALA A 78 -10.53 5.25 1.92
CA ALA A 78 -11.07 3.97 1.45
C ALA A 78 -10.49 3.70 0.06
N ILE A 79 -9.72 2.63 -0.05
CA ILE A 79 -9.13 2.14 -1.30
C ILE A 79 -10.00 0.98 -1.78
N LYS A 80 -10.64 1.12 -2.94
CA LYS A 80 -11.51 0.09 -3.50
C LYS A 80 -10.78 -0.67 -4.60
N ILE A 81 -10.70 -1.98 -4.42
CA ILE A 81 -10.22 -2.94 -5.39
C ILE A 81 -11.41 -3.77 -5.85
N SER A 82 -11.63 -3.93 -7.14
CA SER A 82 -12.79 -4.66 -7.67
C SER A 82 -12.37 -5.77 -8.62
N ASP A 83 -13.12 -6.86 -8.61
CA ASP A 83 -13.04 -7.95 -9.57
C ASP A 83 -14.43 -8.55 -9.82
N ASP A 84 -14.47 -9.76 -10.39
CA ASP A 84 -15.72 -10.46 -10.71
C ASP A 84 -16.47 -10.94 -9.45
N GLU A 85 -15.80 -11.07 -8.30
CA GLU A 85 -16.40 -11.53 -7.04
C GLU A 85 -16.97 -10.37 -6.21
N GLY A 86 -16.44 -9.15 -6.36
CA GLY A 86 -17.01 -7.97 -5.73
C GLY A 86 -16.05 -6.81 -5.54
N ASN A 87 -16.26 -6.06 -4.44
CA ASN A 87 -15.42 -4.92 -4.08
C ASN A 87 -14.73 -5.17 -2.74
N TYR A 88 -13.42 -5.05 -2.71
CA TYR A 88 -12.58 -5.14 -1.55
C TYR A 88 -12.14 -3.73 -1.14
N ILE A 89 -12.53 -3.31 0.06
CA ILE A 89 -12.36 -1.94 0.53
C ILE A 89 -11.38 -1.93 1.70
N ILE A 90 -10.17 -1.45 1.44
CA ILE A 90 -9.14 -1.27 2.47
C ILE A 90 -9.32 0.11 3.10
N ASN A 91 -9.63 0.16 4.40
CA ASN A 91 -9.77 1.42 5.13
C ASN A 91 -8.50 1.74 5.91
N VAL A 92 -7.95 2.93 5.65
CA VAL A 92 -6.77 3.46 6.35
C VAL A 92 -7.14 4.80 6.98
N PRO A 93 -6.91 5.03 8.29
CA PRO A 93 -7.10 6.35 8.87
C PRO A 93 -6.28 7.38 8.09
N LEU A 94 -6.91 8.50 7.70
CA LEU A 94 -6.23 9.55 6.94
C LEU A 94 -5.08 10.16 7.75
N MET A 95 -5.32 10.38 9.04
CA MET A 95 -4.38 11.01 9.98
C MET A 95 -3.94 9.99 11.04
N THR A 96 -2.76 10.19 11.62
CA THR A 96 -2.36 9.47 12.83
C THR A 96 -2.99 10.10 14.07
N GLN A 97 -3.03 9.36 15.18
CA GLN A 97 -3.48 9.89 16.47
C GLN A 97 -2.61 11.04 17.00
N LYS A 98 -1.33 11.09 16.61
CA LYS A 98 -0.37 12.14 17.02
C LYS A 98 -0.38 13.35 16.07
N GLY A 99 -1.29 13.39 15.11
CA GLY A 99 -1.27 14.36 14.01
C GLY A 99 -0.41 13.89 12.83
N GLY A 100 -0.56 14.57 11.70
CA GLY A 100 0.09 14.23 10.42
C GLY A 100 -0.61 13.10 9.64
N ILE A 101 -0.33 13.02 8.34
CA ILE A 101 -0.93 12.04 7.44
C ILE A 101 -0.35 10.65 7.72
N ASN A 102 -1.22 9.66 7.73
CA ASN A 102 -0.84 8.26 7.97
C ASN A 102 0.18 7.76 6.94
N ASN A 103 1.18 7.02 7.40
CA ASN A 103 2.25 6.50 6.54
C ASN A 103 1.73 5.59 5.42
N TYR A 104 0.67 4.80 5.66
CA TYR A 104 0.04 4.00 4.59
C TYR A 104 -0.55 4.89 3.50
N VAL A 105 -1.15 6.03 3.86
CA VAL A 105 -1.66 7.00 2.89
C VAL A 105 -0.50 7.63 2.11
N LYS A 106 0.58 8.03 2.78
CA LYS A 106 1.79 8.53 2.10
C LYS A 106 2.37 7.48 1.15
N SER A 107 2.41 6.22 1.58
CA SER A 107 2.87 5.09 0.78
C SER A 107 2.02 4.91 -0.46
N LEU A 108 0.69 4.82 -0.32
CA LEU A 108 -0.24 4.74 -1.45
C LEU A 108 0.01 5.85 -2.47
N VAL A 109 0.09 7.10 -2.00
CA VAL A 109 0.26 8.29 -2.86
C VAL A 109 1.51 8.21 -3.73
N ARG A 110 2.57 7.54 -3.27
CA ARG A 110 3.80 7.35 -4.07
C ARG A 110 3.59 6.41 -5.24
N TYR A 111 2.66 5.47 -5.18
CA TYR A 111 2.38 4.56 -6.28
C TYR A 111 1.38 5.14 -7.28
N LEU A 112 0.37 5.90 -6.82
CA LEU A 112 -0.77 6.33 -7.65
C LEU A 112 -0.39 6.87 -9.05
N PRO A 113 0.69 7.66 -9.23
CA PRO A 113 1.06 8.14 -10.56
C PRO A 113 1.48 7.10 -11.59
N ASN A 114 1.91 5.93 -11.12
CA ASN A 114 2.45 4.88 -11.97
C ASN A 114 1.52 3.67 -12.06
N ILE A 115 0.32 3.73 -11.46
CA ILE A 115 -0.67 2.67 -11.57
C ILE A 115 -1.45 2.83 -12.87
N ASP A 116 -1.41 1.81 -13.72
CA ASP A 116 -2.37 1.64 -14.81
C ASP A 116 -3.66 1.05 -14.26
N LEU A 117 -4.71 1.88 -14.19
CA LEU A 117 -6.04 1.49 -13.69
C LEU A 117 -6.72 0.39 -14.52
N LYS A 118 -6.20 0.07 -15.71
CA LYS A 118 -6.71 -0.99 -16.59
C LYS A 118 -6.09 -2.35 -16.32
N ARG A 119 -5.09 -2.44 -15.45
CA ARG A 119 -4.45 -3.69 -15.05
C ARG A 119 -4.85 -4.06 -13.63
N LYS A 120 -4.96 -5.35 -13.36
CA LYS A 120 -5.10 -5.84 -11.98
C LYS A 120 -3.84 -5.52 -11.21
N VAL A 121 -4.00 -5.06 -9.99
CA VAL A 121 -2.93 -4.81 -9.02
C VAL A 121 -3.08 -5.74 -7.83
N VAL A 122 -1.98 -6.00 -7.14
CA VAL A 122 -1.98 -6.60 -5.80
C VAL A 122 -1.56 -5.51 -4.83
N ILE A 123 -2.39 -5.22 -3.83
CA ILE A 123 -2.06 -4.30 -2.73
C ILE A 123 -1.86 -5.10 -1.44
N ASN A 124 -0.64 -5.06 -0.90
CA ASN A 124 -0.30 -5.73 0.35
C ASN A 124 0.37 -4.76 1.34
N PRO A 125 -0.15 -4.57 2.55
CA PRO A 125 0.57 -3.82 3.57
C PRO A 125 1.86 -4.54 3.98
N ALA A 126 2.94 -3.79 4.19
CA ALA A 126 4.18 -4.30 4.73
C ALA A 126 3.95 -4.78 6.17
N HIS A 127 4.08 -6.09 6.36
CA HIS A 127 4.01 -6.71 7.67
C HIS A 127 5.31 -6.46 8.43
N ALA A 128 5.20 -6.04 9.69
CA ALA A 128 6.33 -6.04 10.60
C ALA A 128 6.62 -7.48 11.02
N ARG A 129 7.80 -8.03 10.67
CA ARG A 129 8.28 -9.24 11.36
C ARG A 129 9.01 -8.83 12.63
N LYS A 130 8.96 -9.68 13.64
CA LYS A 130 9.71 -9.49 14.88
C LYS A 130 11.20 -9.44 14.53
N GLY A 131 11.81 -8.26 14.62
CA GLY A 131 13.21 -8.01 14.28
C GLY A 131 13.47 -7.30 12.95
N ASP A 132 12.42 -6.96 12.17
CA ASP A 132 12.61 -6.22 10.91
C ASP A 132 12.98 -4.75 11.14
N GLN A 133 13.86 -4.24 10.26
CA GLN A 133 14.30 -2.85 10.23
C GLN A 133 13.22 -1.89 9.69
N TYR A 134 12.20 -2.40 9.00
CA TYR A 134 11.13 -1.59 8.42
C TYR A 134 9.86 -1.64 9.28
N ALA A 135 9.48 -0.48 9.80
CA ALA A 135 8.27 -0.32 10.57
C ALA A 135 7.00 -0.51 9.70
N PRO A 136 5.90 -1.01 10.28
CA PRO A 136 4.62 -1.07 9.59
C PRO A 136 4.21 0.35 9.16
N GLY A 137 3.59 0.47 7.98
CA GLY A 137 3.23 1.78 7.42
C GLY A 137 3.50 1.97 5.93
N ASN A 138 3.89 0.92 5.20
CA ASN A 138 4.05 0.98 3.74
C ASN A 138 3.15 -0.04 3.05
N PHE A 139 2.72 0.24 1.83
CA PHE A 139 2.18 -0.74 0.91
C PHE A 139 3.27 -1.25 -0.04
N PHE A 140 3.19 -2.52 -0.37
CA PHE A 140 3.75 -3.10 -1.59
C PHE A 140 2.60 -3.17 -2.61
N ILE A 141 2.82 -2.55 -3.77
CA ILE A 141 1.85 -2.59 -4.87
C ILE A 141 2.56 -3.11 -6.11
N SER A 142 2.04 -4.20 -6.67
CA SER A 142 2.50 -4.81 -7.93
C SER A 142 1.35 -4.93 -8.91
N TYR A 143 1.67 -5.12 -10.19
CA TYR A 143 0.70 -5.71 -11.10
C TYR A 143 0.51 -7.18 -10.78
N ALA A 144 -0.73 -7.65 -10.87
CA ALA A 144 -1.03 -9.07 -10.75
C ALA A 144 -0.30 -9.85 -11.85
N ARG A 145 0.26 -11.01 -11.48
CA ARG A 145 0.93 -11.89 -12.43
C ARG A 145 -0.03 -12.32 -13.53
N GLU A 146 0.42 -12.24 -14.78
CA GLU A 146 -0.37 -12.68 -15.93
C GLU A 146 -0.27 -14.21 -16.15
N THR A 147 0.74 -14.87 -15.59
CA THR A 147 0.93 -16.32 -15.64
C THR A 147 1.41 -16.88 -14.30
N PRO A 148 1.17 -18.17 -13.98
CA PRO A 148 1.60 -18.80 -12.73
C PRO A 148 3.12 -18.76 -12.49
N ASP A 149 3.91 -18.83 -13.56
CA ASP A 149 5.38 -18.79 -13.54
C ASP A 149 5.96 -17.36 -13.64
N GLY A 150 5.07 -16.36 -13.84
CA GLY A 150 5.44 -14.96 -13.89
C GLY A 150 5.88 -14.44 -12.52
N ARG A 151 6.77 -13.45 -12.52
CA ARG A 151 7.11 -12.69 -11.32
C ARG A 151 6.20 -11.48 -11.23
N ASP A 152 5.82 -11.12 -10.01
CA ASP A 152 5.11 -9.87 -9.75
C ASP A 152 5.95 -8.68 -10.22
N GLU A 153 5.35 -7.85 -11.06
CA GLU A 153 5.96 -6.60 -11.50
C GLU A 153 5.62 -5.53 -10.47
N LEU A 154 6.58 -5.19 -9.59
CA LEU A 154 6.41 -4.10 -8.63
C LEU A 154 6.15 -2.80 -9.38
N ILE A 155 5.07 -2.12 -9.02
CA ILE A 155 4.78 -0.79 -9.56
C ILE A 155 5.84 0.15 -9.00
N GLN A 156 6.53 0.85 -9.88
CA GLN A 156 7.56 1.78 -9.44
C GLN A 156 6.91 2.83 -8.56
N GLN A 157 7.44 3.00 -7.35
CA GLN A 157 7.07 4.14 -6.54
C GLN A 157 7.63 5.41 -7.18
N TYR A 158 6.78 6.39 -7.38
CA TYR A 158 7.18 7.71 -7.80
C TYR A 158 7.92 8.39 -6.66
N TYR A 159 9.24 8.21 -6.70
CA TYR A 159 10.21 8.96 -5.93
C TYR A 159 11.20 9.52 -6.93
N LYS A 160 11.33 10.84 -6.99
CA LYS A 160 12.51 11.41 -7.62
C LYS A 160 13.28 12.23 -6.58
N ASN A 161 14.54 11.84 -6.44
CA ASN A 161 15.54 12.25 -5.46
C ASN A 161 15.51 13.75 -5.13
N GLY A 162 15.11 14.15 -3.92
CA GLY A 162 15.15 15.55 -3.42
C GLY A 162 14.51 16.64 -4.31
N GLN A 163 13.93 16.28 -5.47
CA GLN A 163 13.57 17.12 -6.60
C GLN A 163 12.60 16.32 -7.49
N ASN A 164 11.30 16.47 -7.20
CA ASN A 164 10.14 16.34 -8.10
C ASN A 164 8.82 16.47 -7.30
N GLY A 165 8.83 17.34 -6.29
CA GLY A 165 7.65 17.72 -5.53
C GLY A 165 7.48 17.01 -4.19
N TRP A 166 8.06 15.81 -3.95
CA TRP A 166 8.01 15.22 -2.61
C TRP A 166 8.89 16.03 -1.64
N PRO A 167 8.32 16.70 -0.63
CA PRO A 167 9.12 17.61 0.19
C PRO A 167 10.08 16.86 1.11
N ASP A 168 11.24 17.43 1.34
CA ASP A 168 12.13 16.93 2.40
C ASP A 168 11.48 17.14 3.77
N ARG A 169 11.80 16.25 4.71
CA ARG A 169 11.48 16.46 6.12
C ARG A 169 12.47 17.47 6.71
N VAL A 170 12.04 18.28 7.65
CA VAL A 170 12.92 19.22 8.34
C VAL A 170 13.45 18.56 9.62
N GLU A 171 14.76 18.48 9.78
CA GLU A 171 15.40 17.98 10.99
C GLU A 171 15.73 19.16 11.92
N SER A 172 15.35 19.07 13.19
CA SER A 172 15.75 19.99 14.25
C SER A 172 16.30 19.22 15.44
N THR A 173 17.08 19.89 16.28
CA THR A 173 17.63 19.31 17.51
C THR A 173 17.05 20.07 18.69
N ASP A 174 16.49 19.36 19.68
CA ASP A 174 15.98 20.01 20.88
C ASP A 174 17.11 20.42 21.85
N ILE A 175 16.74 21.12 22.92
CA ILE A 175 17.69 21.61 23.94
C ILE A 175 18.48 20.50 24.64
N MET A 176 18.03 19.24 24.57
CA MET A 176 18.69 18.06 25.13
C MET A 176 19.51 17.29 24.09
N GLY A 177 19.60 17.78 22.85
CA GLY A 177 20.36 17.12 21.77
C GLY A 177 19.58 16.07 20.99
N ASN A 178 18.28 15.88 21.23
CA ASN A 178 17.49 14.87 20.51
C ASN A 178 17.05 15.40 19.14
N LYS A 179 17.20 14.56 18.11
CA LYS A 179 16.69 14.83 16.77
C LYS A 179 15.16 14.77 16.73
N LYS A 180 14.56 15.80 16.15
CA LYS A 180 13.13 15.90 15.83
C LYS A 180 12.97 16.07 14.33
N PHE A 181 11.99 15.40 13.76
CA PHE A 181 11.69 15.48 12.33
C PHE A 181 10.29 16.07 12.14
N ASP A 182 10.21 17.17 11.40
CA ASP A 182 8.97 17.78 10.96
C ASP A 182 8.61 17.28 9.55
N TYR A 183 7.41 16.72 9.44
CA TYR A 183 6.86 16.12 8.23
C TYR A 183 5.71 16.95 7.62
N THR A 184 5.46 18.17 8.11
CA THR A 184 4.30 19.00 7.73
C THR A 184 4.21 19.22 6.22
N ALA A 185 5.35 19.51 5.56
CA ALA A 185 5.37 19.68 4.11
C ALA A 185 5.00 18.38 3.37
N GLN A 186 5.48 17.22 3.85
CA GLN A 186 5.12 15.92 3.28
C GLN A 186 3.65 15.57 3.50
N ASP A 187 3.09 15.92 4.66
CA ASP A 187 1.67 15.73 4.95
C ASP A 187 0.80 16.55 4.00
N ALA A 188 1.10 17.83 3.84
CA ALA A 188 0.38 18.72 2.92
C ALA A 188 0.47 18.22 1.47
N PHE A 189 1.67 17.84 1.02
CA PHE A 189 1.87 17.29 -0.31
C PHE A 189 1.09 15.99 -0.53
N ALA A 190 1.18 15.04 0.40
CA ALA A 190 0.47 13.77 0.29
C ALA A 190 -1.05 13.97 0.21
N TYR A 191 -1.60 14.88 1.01
CA TYR A 191 -3.01 15.21 0.98
C TYR A 191 -3.45 15.87 -0.34
N GLN A 192 -2.64 16.78 -0.89
CA GLN A 192 -2.91 17.42 -2.18
C GLN A 192 -2.91 16.41 -3.33
N VAL A 193 -1.88 15.55 -3.41
CA VAL A 193 -1.78 14.54 -4.46
C VAL A 193 -2.91 13.52 -4.34
N LEU A 194 -3.24 13.06 -3.12
CA LEU A 194 -4.38 12.18 -2.89
C LEU A 194 -5.67 12.78 -3.45
N ASN A 195 -6.00 14.03 -3.09
CA ASN A 195 -7.22 14.69 -3.58
C ASN A 195 -7.22 14.83 -5.11
N LYS A 196 -6.08 15.17 -5.72
CA LYS A 196 -5.96 15.22 -7.18
C LYS A 196 -6.30 13.87 -7.81
N TYR A 197 -5.78 12.76 -7.27
CA TYR A 197 -6.06 11.42 -7.79
C TYR A 197 -7.52 10.99 -7.59
N ILE A 198 -8.12 11.31 -6.44
CA ILE A 198 -9.54 11.07 -6.20
C ILE A 198 -10.39 11.79 -7.27
N GLN A 199 -10.04 13.03 -7.62
CA GLN A 199 -10.76 13.77 -8.66
C GLN A 199 -10.52 13.20 -10.07
N SER A 200 -9.30 12.81 -10.42
CA SER A 200 -9.04 12.19 -11.73
C SER A 200 -9.78 10.86 -11.90
N ILE A 201 -9.80 10.01 -10.87
CA ILE A 201 -10.53 8.74 -10.90
C ILE A 201 -12.03 8.97 -11.14
N LYS A 202 -12.61 10.00 -10.50
CA LYS A 202 -14.02 10.38 -10.68
C LYS A 202 -14.31 10.98 -12.06
N THR A 203 -13.37 11.75 -12.61
CA THR A 203 -13.56 12.51 -13.86
C THR A 203 -13.30 11.65 -15.09
N ASP A 204 -12.18 10.94 -15.11
CA ASP A 204 -11.75 10.11 -16.23
C ASP A 204 -12.42 8.73 -16.23
N GLY A 205 -13.04 8.40 -15.09
CA GLY A 205 -13.61 7.09 -14.77
C GLY A 205 -12.53 6.05 -14.53
N VAL A 206 -12.79 5.12 -13.62
CA VAL A 206 -12.21 3.78 -13.77
C VAL A 206 -13.05 3.16 -14.84
N LYS A 207 -12.57 3.04 -16.07
CA LYS A 207 -13.27 2.20 -17.05
C LYS A 207 -12.90 0.76 -16.68
N PRO A 208 -13.79 -0.02 -16.03
CA PRO A 208 -13.61 -1.46 -16.09
C PRO A 208 -13.79 -1.80 -17.56
N VAL A 209 -12.89 -2.61 -18.13
CA VAL A 209 -13.28 -3.35 -19.33
C VAL A 209 -14.41 -4.25 -18.85
N GLN A 210 -15.66 -3.85 -19.11
CA GLN A 210 -16.77 -4.80 -19.06
C GLN A 210 -16.33 -5.97 -19.93
N SER A 211 -16.17 -7.14 -19.31
CA SER A 211 -15.99 -8.40 -20.01
C SER A 211 -16.99 -8.42 -21.16
N ALA A 212 -16.48 -8.40 -22.39
CA ALA A 212 -17.31 -8.38 -23.57
C ALA A 212 -18.10 -9.67 -23.62
N SER A 213 -19.30 -9.65 -23.02
CA SER A 213 -20.34 -10.61 -23.32
C SER A 213 -20.58 -10.52 -24.82
N GLN A 214 -20.25 -11.62 -25.48
CA GLN A 214 -20.44 -11.86 -26.90
C GLN A 214 -21.80 -11.33 -27.35
N ASN A 215 -21.76 -10.36 -28.25
CA ASN A 215 -22.82 -10.16 -29.24
C ASN A 215 -22.14 -9.80 -30.55
N ASN A 216 -21.89 -10.83 -31.36
CA ASN A 216 -21.63 -10.67 -32.79
C ASN A 216 -22.88 -10.09 -33.45
N ALA A 217 -22.78 -8.87 -33.96
CA ALA A 217 -23.53 -8.42 -35.13
C ALA A 217 -22.67 -7.35 -35.79
N GLY A 218 -22.16 -7.66 -36.98
CA GLY A 218 -21.10 -6.91 -37.64
C GLY A 218 -21.56 -5.58 -38.22
N GLU A 219 -20.60 -4.67 -38.36
CA GLU A 219 -20.51 -3.75 -39.49
C GLU A 219 -19.06 -3.28 -39.65
N ALA A 220 -18.64 -3.21 -40.91
CA ALA A 220 -17.25 -3.18 -41.33
C ALA A 220 -16.69 -1.74 -41.43
N THR A 221 -15.44 -1.61 -40.96
CA THR A 221 -14.32 -0.86 -41.54
C THR A 221 -14.43 0.65 -41.78
N THR A 222 -13.64 1.42 -41.03
CA THR A 222 -12.41 2.07 -41.56
C THR A 222 -11.49 2.46 -40.40
N GLN A 223 -10.50 1.61 -40.11
CA GLN A 223 -9.37 1.97 -39.24
C GLN A 223 -8.20 2.38 -40.13
N THR A 224 -7.76 3.62 -39.99
CA THR A 224 -6.46 4.10 -40.46
C THR A 224 -5.37 3.31 -39.73
N PRO A 225 -4.39 2.71 -40.44
CA PRO A 225 -3.32 1.98 -39.77
C PRO A 225 -2.38 2.96 -39.03
N PRO A 226 -1.85 2.61 -37.85
CA PRO A 226 -0.79 3.38 -37.21
C PRO A 226 0.52 3.27 -38.02
N LEU A 227 1.30 4.36 -38.04
CA LEU A 227 2.63 4.41 -38.66
C LEU A 227 3.53 3.30 -38.11
N SER A 228 4.07 2.49 -39.02
CA SER A 228 5.19 1.59 -38.76
C SER A 228 6.46 2.39 -38.47
N TYR A 229 7.03 2.26 -37.28
CA TYR A 229 8.38 2.74 -36.99
C TYR A 229 9.39 1.87 -37.75
N GLN A 230 10.18 2.47 -38.63
CA GLN A 230 11.34 1.83 -39.25
C GLN A 230 12.43 1.55 -38.20
N PRO A 231 13.15 0.42 -38.28
CA PRO A 231 14.28 0.15 -37.41
C PRO A 231 15.46 1.05 -37.80
N GLN A 232 15.78 2.04 -36.95
CA GLN A 232 16.99 2.82 -37.06
C GLN A 232 18.14 2.04 -36.39
N SER A 233 19.07 1.56 -37.22
CA SER A 233 20.29 0.87 -36.83
C SER A 233 21.16 1.72 -35.91
N GLN A 234 21.40 1.23 -34.68
CA GLN A 234 22.44 1.75 -33.78
C GLN A 234 23.80 1.07 -34.09
N PRO A 235 24.91 1.82 -34.11
CA PRO A 235 26.25 1.23 -34.21
C PRO A 235 26.59 0.41 -32.95
N GLN A 236 27.03 -0.82 -33.17
CA GLN A 236 27.48 -1.77 -32.14
C GLN A 236 28.75 -1.25 -31.45
N THR A 237 28.68 -1.06 -30.13
CA THR A 237 29.85 -1.06 -29.24
C THR A 237 30.14 -2.50 -28.80
N PRO A 238 31.41 -2.96 -28.86
CA PRO A 238 31.75 -4.33 -28.46
C PRO A 238 31.57 -4.53 -26.94
N PRO A 239 31.23 -5.76 -26.49
CA PRO A 239 31.00 -6.07 -25.08
C PRO A 239 32.31 -5.99 -24.27
N PRO A 240 32.26 -5.54 -23.00
CA PRO A 240 33.43 -5.55 -22.13
C PRO A 240 33.86 -6.99 -21.80
N SER A 241 35.13 -7.28 -22.04
CA SER A 241 35.76 -8.56 -21.71
C SER A 241 35.75 -8.82 -20.21
N TYR A 242 35.06 -9.87 -19.78
CA TYR A 242 35.14 -10.39 -18.41
C TYR A 242 36.56 -10.92 -18.17
N ARG A 243 37.36 -10.20 -17.38
CA ARG A 243 38.55 -10.79 -16.75
C ARG A 243 38.08 -11.71 -15.63
N GLN A 244 38.43 -12.99 -15.75
CA GLN A 244 38.35 -13.99 -14.70
C GLN A 244 39.09 -13.49 -13.45
N ALA A 245 38.37 -13.41 -12.33
CA ALA A 245 39.00 -13.29 -11.02
C ALA A 245 39.52 -14.67 -10.59
N PRO A 246 40.74 -14.78 -10.03
CA PRO A 246 41.31 -16.06 -9.60
C PRO A 246 40.55 -16.63 -8.39
N PRO A 247 40.50 -17.97 -8.23
CA PRO A 247 39.76 -18.63 -7.16
C PRO A 247 40.43 -18.36 -5.80
N GLN A 248 39.72 -17.69 -4.89
CA GLN A 248 40.14 -17.60 -3.49
C GLN A 248 39.57 -18.79 -2.71
N THR A 249 40.50 -19.58 -2.19
CA THR A 249 40.34 -20.69 -1.26
C THR A 249 39.65 -20.25 0.04
N ALA A 250 38.73 -21.08 0.51
CA ALA A 250 38.10 -20.95 1.82
C ALA A 250 39.14 -20.99 2.95
N GLN A 251 39.16 -19.96 3.79
CA GLN A 251 39.76 -19.98 5.12
C GLN A 251 38.77 -19.39 6.12
N ALA A 252 38.35 -20.20 7.07
CA ALA A 252 37.58 -19.78 8.23
C ALA A 252 38.51 -19.06 9.24
N PRO A 253 38.08 -17.94 9.84
CA PRO A 253 38.65 -17.46 11.09
C PRO A 253 37.80 -17.93 12.27
N SER A 254 38.40 -18.77 13.12
CA SER A 254 38.00 -18.96 14.51
C SER A 254 38.78 -17.98 15.37
N PHE A 255 38.08 -17.09 16.09
CA PHE A 255 38.46 -16.45 17.36
C PHE A 255 37.15 -15.83 17.89
N GLY A 256 36.62 -16.14 19.08
CA GLY A 256 37.32 -16.23 20.34
C GLY A 256 37.34 -14.84 21.00
N GLY A 257 36.20 -14.42 21.56
CA GLY A 257 36.08 -13.15 22.28
C GLY A 257 34.66 -12.91 22.75
N GLN A 258 34.43 -13.03 24.07
CA GLN A 258 33.16 -12.65 24.68
C GLN A 258 32.93 -11.14 24.54
N GLN A 259 31.80 -10.76 23.96
CA GLN A 259 31.20 -9.44 24.20
C GLN A 259 29.76 -9.67 24.65
N GLN A 260 29.44 -9.15 25.83
CA GLN A 260 28.09 -9.13 26.38
C GLN A 260 27.13 -8.43 25.41
N PRO A 261 25.89 -8.92 25.26
CA PRO A 261 24.88 -8.18 24.51
C PRO A 261 24.61 -6.84 25.22
N PRO A 262 24.44 -5.73 24.47
CA PRO A 262 24.03 -4.47 25.06
C PRO A 262 22.68 -4.63 25.78
N GLN A 263 22.70 -4.39 27.08
CA GLN A 263 21.50 -4.25 27.91
C GLN A 263 20.82 -2.94 27.51
N TYR A 264 19.71 -3.04 26.79
CA TYR A 264 18.80 -1.92 26.61
C TYR A 264 17.98 -1.74 27.88
N PRO A 265 17.78 -0.49 28.36
CA PRO A 265 16.95 -0.26 29.53
C PRO A 265 15.52 -0.78 29.26
N PRO A 266 14.86 -1.36 30.26
CA PRO A 266 13.45 -1.70 30.16
C PRO A 266 12.66 -0.42 29.83
N PHE A 267 11.70 -0.53 28.91
CA PHE A 267 10.71 0.54 28.69
C PHE A 267 9.98 0.76 30.01
N GLY A 268 10.42 1.78 30.75
CA GLY A 268 9.84 2.18 32.01
C GLY A 268 8.43 2.71 31.80
N ASP A 269 7.57 2.31 32.73
CA ASP A 269 6.37 3.04 33.13
C ASP A 269 6.65 4.54 33.20
N ASP A 270 5.74 5.33 32.66
CA ASP A 270 5.44 6.66 33.22
C ASP A 270 3.91 6.80 33.23
N SER A 271 3.37 6.31 34.35
CA SER A 271 2.18 6.86 34.96
C SER A 271 2.60 8.19 35.59
N ASP A 272 2.14 9.33 35.05
CA ASP A 272 1.76 10.54 35.82
C ASP A 272 1.31 11.66 34.85
N LEU A 273 -0.01 11.83 34.60
CA LEU A 273 -0.96 12.75 35.26
C LEU A 273 -1.08 14.13 34.55
N PRO A 274 -2.16 14.93 34.68
CA PRO A 274 -3.56 14.63 35.07
C PRO A 274 -4.63 15.27 34.13
N PHE A 275 -5.88 14.78 34.24
CA PHE A 275 -7.18 15.30 33.73
C PHE A 275 -7.37 15.57 32.24
#